data_AF-A0A7J7J8V6-F1
#
_entry.id   AF-A0A7J7J8V6-F1
#
_cell.length_a   1.000
_cell.length_b   1.000
_cell.length_c   1.000
_cell.angle_alpha   90.00
_cell.angle_beta   90.00
_cell.angle_gamma   90.00
#
_symmetry.space_group_name_H-M   'P 1'
#
loop_
_entity.id
_entity.type
_entity.pdbx_description
1 polymer ?
#
loop_
_entity_poly.entity_id
_entity_poly.type
_entity_poly.pdbx_seq_one_letter_code
_entity_poly.pdbx_strand_id
1 'polypeptide(L)'
;MTETSAIFAYLGRKHNLCGSTEEARIRNDMIYSVTTSNRSAFVSMCYNKEHEKMKGPFLESLGGRLEKYSQSLGKHDFFGGSELVYADLCVYDLLDIWNQFEPGCVEKHDNLKAYLARIEAIPSIKKFLESEAGMKKGPFNNKIAQWGN
;
A
#
# COMPACT_ATOMS: atom_id res chain seq x y z
N MET A 1 -11.39 12.18 16.23
CA MET A 1 -9.99 11.93 15.81
C MET A 1 -9.91 12.28 14.34
N THR A 2 -8.97 13.12 13.97
CA THR A 2 -8.67 13.51 12.58
C THR A 2 -7.26 13.02 12.23
N GLU A 3 -6.86 13.12 10.96
CA GLU A 3 -5.62 12.57 10.38
C GLU A 3 -5.58 11.04 10.25
N THR A 4 -5.33 10.58 9.02
CA THR A 4 -5.24 9.16 8.66
C THR A 4 -4.17 8.43 9.47
N SER A 5 -3.00 9.05 9.67
CA SER A 5 -1.91 8.47 10.47
C SER A 5 -2.28 8.28 11.94
N ALA A 6 -2.96 9.25 12.54
CA ALA A 6 -3.40 9.17 13.93
C ALA A 6 -4.47 8.09 14.11
N ILE A 7 -5.40 7.97 13.16
CA ILE A 7 -6.44 6.93 13.15
C ILE A 7 -5.81 5.54 13.04
N PHE A 8 -4.88 5.33 12.09
CA PHE A 8 -4.16 4.06 11.96
C PHE A 8 -3.37 3.72 13.21
N ALA A 9 -2.62 4.67 13.77
CA ALA A 9 -1.83 4.44 14.96
C ALA A 9 -2.72 4.16 16.20
N TYR A 10 -3.89 4.81 16.32
CA TYR A 10 -4.85 4.51 17.38
C TYR A 10 -5.40 3.08 17.27
N LEU A 11 -5.88 2.68 16.08
CA LEU A 11 -6.38 1.34 15.83
C LEU A 11 -5.27 0.30 16.01
N GLY A 12 -4.07 0.62 15.54
CA GLY A 12 -2.88 -0.20 15.71
C GLY A 12 -2.58 -0.47 17.18
N ARG A 13 -2.56 0.57 18.03
CA ARG A 13 -2.37 0.39 19.48
C ARG A 13 -3.49 -0.39 20.13
N LYS A 14 -4.74 -0.12 19.74
CA LYS A 14 -5.92 -0.79 20.31
C LYS A 14 -5.96 -2.29 19.99
N HIS A 15 -5.41 -2.70 18.85
CA HIS A 15 -5.45 -4.06 18.34
C HIS A 15 -4.07 -4.74 18.26
N ASN A 16 -3.06 -4.18 18.92
CA ASN A 16 -1.69 -4.70 18.95
C ASN A 16 -1.02 -4.86 17.57
N LEU A 17 -1.30 -3.95 16.63
CA LEU A 17 -0.72 -3.91 15.28
C LEU A 17 0.34 -2.81 15.12
N CYS A 18 0.96 -2.34 16.20
CA CYS A 18 2.08 -1.38 16.12
C CYS A 18 3.46 -2.05 16.15
N GLY A 19 3.52 -3.39 16.26
CA GLY A 19 4.75 -4.12 16.54
C GLY A 19 4.96 -4.34 18.04
N SER A 20 5.27 -5.58 18.39
CA SER A 20 5.52 -6.02 19.78
C SER A 20 6.96 -5.77 20.23
N THR A 21 7.90 -5.67 19.28
CA THR A 21 9.31 -5.34 19.54
C THR A 21 9.66 -3.95 19.01
N GLU A 22 10.77 -3.38 19.51
CA GLU A 22 11.26 -2.09 19.01
C GLU A 22 11.64 -2.16 17.53
N GLU A 23 12.23 -3.28 17.09
CA GLU A 23 12.54 -3.51 15.68
C GLU A 23 11.27 -3.47 14.81
N ALA A 24 10.20 -4.16 15.22
CA ALA A 24 8.95 -4.15 14.46
C ALA A 24 8.27 -2.78 14.45
N ARG A 25 8.35 -2.01 15.55
CA ARG A 25 7.87 -0.62 15.60
C ARG A 25 8.62 0.29 14.65
N ILE A 26 9.96 0.21 14.65
CA ILE A 26 10.81 0.95 13.72
C ILE A 26 10.44 0.61 12.28
N ARG A 27 10.29 -0.68 11.96
CA ARG A 27 9.87 -1.14 10.62
C ARG A 27 8.49 -0.62 10.24
N ASN A 28 7.53 -0.68 11.15
CA ASN A 28 6.19 -0.13 10.97
C ASN A 28 6.24 1.37 10.63
N ASP A 29 6.98 2.16 11.41
CA ASP A 29 7.04 3.61 11.22
C ASP A 29 7.74 3.99 9.91
N MET A 30 8.85 3.31 9.59
CA MET A 30 9.56 3.51 8.33
C MET A 30 8.70 3.19 7.12
N ILE A 31 8.05 2.01 7.10
CA ILE A 31 7.29 1.59 5.93
C ILE A 31 6.01 2.41 5.76
N TYR A 32 5.38 2.83 6.87
CA TYR A 32 4.25 3.76 6.83
C TYR A 32 4.66 5.10 6.20
N SER A 33 5.80 5.66 6.62
CA SER A 33 6.32 6.91 6.10
C SER A 33 6.63 6.83 4.60
N VAL A 34 7.38 5.80 4.16
CA VAL A 34 7.71 5.56 2.75
C VAL A 34 6.44 5.41 1.90
N THR A 35 5.45 4.67 2.40
CA THR A 35 4.18 4.45 1.72
C THR A 35 3.36 5.71 1.57
N THR A 36 3.37 6.57 2.59
CA THR A 36 2.73 7.88 2.52
C THR A 36 3.40 8.77 1.48
N SER A 37 4.75 8.83 1.45
CA SER A 37 5.47 9.60 0.41
C SER A 37 5.20 9.10 -1.01
N ASN A 38 5.18 7.78 -1.21
CA ASN A 38 4.87 7.17 -2.50
C ASN A 38 3.42 7.46 -2.94
N ARG A 39 2.47 7.39 -1.99
CA ARG A 39 1.07 7.75 -2.23
C ARG A 39 0.94 9.22 -2.63
N SER A 40 1.61 10.15 -1.93
CA SER A 40 1.60 11.57 -2.28
C SER A 40 2.15 11.83 -3.68
N ALA A 41 3.24 11.16 -4.07
CA ALA A 41 3.79 11.28 -5.42
C ALA A 41 2.82 10.75 -6.50
N PHE A 42 2.17 9.63 -6.24
CA PHE A 42 1.16 9.06 -7.15
C PHE A 42 -0.07 9.97 -7.29
N VAL A 43 -0.61 10.45 -6.16
CA VAL A 43 -1.74 11.39 -6.13
C VAL A 43 -1.38 12.70 -6.85
N SER A 44 -0.18 13.23 -6.64
CA SER A 44 0.28 14.44 -7.33
C SER A 44 0.24 14.28 -8.85
N MET A 45 0.69 13.15 -9.39
CA MET A 45 0.57 12.82 -10.81
C MET A 45 -0.90 12.67 -11.25
N CYS A 46 -1.75 12.03 -10.44
CA CYS A 46 -3.17 11.81 -10.77
C CYS A 46 -3.97 13.11 -10.87
N TYR A 47 -3.60 14.16 -10.12
CA TYR A 47 -4.30 15.45 -10.13
C TYR A 47 -3.62 16.51 -11.01
N ASN A 48 -2.47 16.20 -11.61
CA ASN A 48 -1.77 17.16 -12.46
C ASN A 48 -2.49 17.31 -13.81
N LYS A 49 -2.65 18.54 -14.30
CA LYS A 49 -3.22 18.83 -15.63
C LYS A 49 -2.38 18.25 -16.78
N GLU A 50 -1.09 18.03 -16.54
CA GLU A 50 -0.15 17.40 -17.47
C GLU A 50 0.06 15.90 -17.15
N HIS A 51 -0.97 15.23 -16.58
CA HIS A 51 -0.94 13.81 -16.21
C HIS A 51 -0.29 12.91 -17.26
N GLU A 52 -0.71 13.02 -18.53
CA GLU A 52 -0.18 12.22 -19.63
C GLU A 52 1.34 12.34 -19.81
N LYS A 53 1.90 13.54 -19.57
CA LYS A 53 3.36 13.74 -19.64
C LYS A 53 4.08 13.18 -18.41
N MET A 54 3.43 13.21 -17.24
CA MET A 54 3.98 12.71 -15.98
C MET A 54 3.89 11.19 -15.83
N LYS A 55 2.93 10.56 -16.53
CA LYS A 55 2.69 9.11 -16.46
C LYS A 55 3.91 8.29 -16.86
N GLY A 56 4.56 8.64 -17.98
CA GLY A 56 5.77 7.95 -18.45
C GLY A 56 6.89 7.92 -17.40
N PRO A 57 7.36 9.08 -16.91
CA PRO A 57 8.37 9.15 -15.84
C PRO A 57 7.97 8.42 -14.56
N PHE A 58 6.68 8.44 -14.20
CA PHE A 58 6.21 7.69 -13.03
C PHE A 58 6.37 6.18 -13.24
N LEU A 59 5.94 5.65 -14.40
CA LEU A 59 6.06 4.23 -14.76
C LEU A 59 7.53 3.79 -14.84
N GLU A 60 8.42 4.62 -15.39
CA GLU A 60 9.87 4.37 -15.37
C GLU A 60 10.40 4.25 -13.94
N SER A 61 9.92 5.09 -13.02
CA SER A 61 10.32 5.05 -11.60
C SER A 61 9.65 3.91 -10.81
N LEU A 62 8.53 3.35 -11.30
CA LEU A 62 7.68 2.42 -10.56
C LEU A 62 8.43 1.12 -10.22
N GLY A 63 9.19 0.58 -11.17
CA GLY A 63 10.01 -0.61 -10.95
C GLY A 63 11.02 -0.42 -9.81
N GLY A 64 11.68 0.74 -9.75
CA GLY A 64 12.62 1.05 -8.66
C GLY A 64 11.94 1.24 -7.29
N ARG A 65 10.67 1.68 -7.26
CA ARG A 65 9.89 1.74 -6.01
C ARG A 65 9.49 0.36 -5.54
N LEU A 66 8.99 -0.49 -6.45
CA LEU A 66 8.63 -1.87 -6.16
C LEU A 66 9.83 -2.69 -5.70
N GLU A 67 11.00 -2.49 -6.32
CA GLU A 67 12.24 -3.14 -5.88
C GLU A 67 12.59 -2.76 -4.43
N LYS A 68 12.42 -1.49 -4.04
CA LYS A 68 12.65 -1.06 -2.64
C LYS A 68 11.66 -1.71 -1.66
N TYR A 69 10.39 -1.86 -2.04
CA TYR A 69 9.43 -2.62 -1.23
C TYR A 69 9.82 -4.10 -1.13
N SER A 70 10.18 -4.73 -2.24
CA SER A 70 10.64 -6.11 -2.30
C SER A 70 11.85 -6.33 -1.40
N GLN A 71 12.87 -5.47 -1.48
CA GLN A 71 14.07 -5.54 -0.65
C GLN A 71 13.77 -5.33 0.83
N SER A 72 12.88 -4.37 1.15
CA SER A 72 12.49 -4.08 2.53
C SER A 72 11.70 -5.23 3.17
N LEU A 73 10.80 -5.86 2.40
CA LEU A 73 10.09 -7.08 2.82
C LEU A 73 11.08 -8.25 2.98
N GLY A 74 11.99 -8.41 2.01
CA GLY A 74 13.01 -9.44 2.01
C GLY A 74 12.40 -10.84 2.11
N LYS A 75 12.74 -11.56 3.18
CA LYS A 75 12.22 -12.90 3.50
C LYS A 75 11.13 -12.90 4.56
N HIS A 76 10.72 -11.72 5.04
CA HIS A 76 9.70 -11.61 6.06
C HIS A 76 8.30 -11.84 5.47
N ASP A 77 7.38 -12.33 6.30
CA ASP A 77 5.98 -12.51 5.89
C ASP A 77 5.22 -11.18 5.82
N PHE A 78 5.63 -10.21 6.63
CA PHE A 78 5.04 -8.87 6.75
C PHE A 78 6.13 -7.80 6.84
N PHE A 79 5.79 -6.54 6.62
CA PHE A 79 6.76 -5.46 6.78
C PHE A 79 7.18 -5.24 8.23
N GLY A 80 6.34 -5.63 9.20
CA GLY A 80 6.70 -5.72 10.62
C GLY A 80 7.67 -6.86 10.96
N GLY A 81 8.07 -7.69 9.99
CA GLY A 81 8.89 -8.88 10.21
C GLY A 81 8.02 -10.14 10.23
N SER A 82 8.00 -10.84 11.36
CA SER A 82 7.13 -12.02 11.56
C SER A 82 5.71 -11.68 12.00
N GLU A 83 5.43 -10.40 12.29
CA GLU A 83 4.12 -9.94 12.76
C GLU A 83 3.50 -8.93 11.81
N LEU A 84 2.18 -9.01 11.67
CA LEU A 84 1.38 -8.04 10.93
C LEU A 84 1.33 -6.72 11.70
N VAL A 85 1.66 -5.61 11.03
CA VAL A 85 1.54 -4.26 11.57
C VAL A 85 0.53 -3.44 10.76
N TYR A 86 0.02 -2.34 11.31
CA TYR A 86 -1.00 -1.54 10.63
C TYR A 86 -0.48 -0.97 9.31
N ALA A 87 0.83 -0.74 9.19
CA ALA A 87 1.44 -0.25 7.98
C ALA A 87 1.38 -1.26 6.83
N ASP A 88 1.25 -2.56 7.10
CA ASP A 88 1.02 -3.57 6.05
C ASP A 88 -0.27 -3.29 5.27
N LEU A 89 -1.33 -2.85 5.96
CA LEU A 89 -2.59 -2.51 5.28
C LEU A 89 -2.44 -1.28 4.37
N CYS A 90 -1.55 -0.36 4.73
CA CYS A 90 -1.24 0.81 3.91
C CYS A 90 -0.42 0.43 2.66
N VAL A 91 0.51 -0.52 2.80
CA VAL A 91 1.30 -1.04 1.69
C VAL A 91 0.42 -1.85 0.75
N TYR A 92 -0.40 -2.77 1.27
CA TYR A 92 -1.37 -3.54 0.49
C TYR A 92 -2.24 -2.63 -0.38
N ASP A 93 -2.87 -1.61 0.22
CA ASP A 93 -3.72 -0.66 -0.52
C ASP A 93 -2.95 0.07 -1.62
N LEU A 94 -1.73 0.54 -1.35
CA LEU A 94 -0.93 1.23 -2.37
C LEU A 94 -0.53 0.30 -3.52
N LEU A 95 -0.13 -0.94 -3.21
CA LEU A 95 0.27 -1.92 -4.22
C LEU A 95 -0.93 -2.39 -5.06
N ASP A 96 -2.12 -2.59 -4.47
CA ASP A 96 -3.35 -2.85 -5.25
C ASP A 96 -3.64 -1.67 -6.17
N ILE A 97 -3.62 -0.43 -5.68
CA ILE A 97 -3.82 0.77 -6.51
C ILE A 97 -2.81 0.84 -7.67
N TRP A 98 -1.52 0.58 -7.41
CA TRP A 98 -0.52 0.55 -8.48
C TRP A 98 -0.76 -0.58 -9.48
N ASN A 99 -1.25 -1.74 -9.04
CA ASN A 99 -1.64 -2.82 -9.94
C ASN A 99 -2.90 -2.47 -10.75
N GLN A 100 -3.82 -1.67 -10.23
CA GLN A 100 -4.93 -1.12 -11.01
C GLN A 100 -4.46 -0.06 -12.02
N PHE A 101 -3.41 0.70 -11.69
CA PHE A 101 -2.83 1.73 -12.55
C PHE A 101 -1.99 1.15 -13.69
N GLU A 102 -1.13 0.19 -13.37
CA GLU A 102 -0.26 -0.54 -14.29
C GLU A 102 -0.40 -2.05 -13.99
N PRO A 103 -1.34 -2.74 -14.66
CA PRO A 103 -1.59 -4.16 -14.44
C PRO A 103 -0.34 -5.02 -14.59
N GLY A 104 -0.10 -5.86 -13.59
CA GLY A 104 1.04 -6.76 -13.56
C GLY A 104 2.35 -6.12 -13.10
N CYS A 105 2.35 -4.86 -12.64
CA CYS A 105 3.58 -4.20 -12.19
C CYS A 105 4.26 -4.96 -11.02
N VAL A 106 3.47 -5.59 -10.15
CA VAL A 106 3.96 -6.38 -9.00
C VAL A 106 4.42 -7.79 -9.39
N GLU A 107 4.06 -8.29 -10.58
CA GLU A 107 4.29 -9.68 -10.99
C GLU A 107 5.78 -10.04 -11.10
N LYS A 108 6.64 -9.03 -11.24
CA LYS A 108 8.10 -9.18 -11.32
C LYS A 108 8.76 -9.50 -9.97
N HIS A 109 8.02 -9.39 -8.86
CA HIS A 109 8.54 -9.57 -7.51
C HIS A 109 7.75 -10.65 -6.76
N ASP A 110 8.22 -11.90 -6.82
CA ASP A 110 7.50 -13.07 -6.26
C ASP A 110 7.18 -12.92 -4.76
N ASN A 111 8.06 -12.29 -3.98
CA ASN A 111 7.82 -12.02 -2.56
C ASN A 111 6.68 -11.02 -2.35
N LEU A 112 6.55 -9.98 -3.18
CA LEU A 112 5.44 -9.04 -3.11
C LEU A 112 4.12 -9.71 -3.52
N LYS A 113 4.13 -10.61 -4.51
CA LYS A 113 2.93 -11.39 -4.85
C LYS A 113 2.50 -12.28 -3.69
N ALA A 114 3.45 -13.01 -3.10
CA ALA A 114 3.20 -13.86 -1.95
C ALA A 114 2.67 -13.05 -0.76
N TYR A 115 3.21 -11.86 -0.54
CA TYR A 115 2.74 -10.91 0.47
C TYR A 115 1.30 -10.46 0.23
N LEU A 116 0.95 -10.01 -0.98
CA LEU A 116 -0.42 -9.60 -1.33
C LEU A 116 -1.40 -10.75 -1.10
N ALA A 117 -1.09 -11.94 -1.62
CA ALA A 117 -1.91 -13.13 -1.42
C ALA A 117 -2.07 -13.49 0.08
N ARG A 118 -1.02 -13.29 0.89
CA ARG A 118 -1.07 -13.52 2.34
C ARG A 118 -2.00 -12.55 3.04
N ILE A 119 -1.94 -11.26 2.71
CA ILE A 119 -2.85 -10.24 3.27
C ILE A 119 -4.30 -10.56 2.89
N GLU A 120 -4.55 -10.88 1.63
CA GLU A 120 -5.89 -11.22 1.12
C GLU A 120 -6.46 -12.50 1.74
N ALA A 121 -5.60 -13.45 2.14
CA ALA A 121 -6.01 -14.67 2.81
C ALA A 121 -6.41 -14.49 4.29
N ILE A 122 -6.16 -13.33 4.90
CA ILE A 122 -6.59 -13.05 6.28
C ILE A 122 -8.13 -13.12 6.34
N PRO A 123 -8.74 -13.94 7.21
CA PRO A 123 -10.18 -14.24 7.14
C PRO A 123 -11.11 -13.01 7.12
N SER A 124 -10.80 -11.98 7.90
CA SER A 124 -11.57 -10.74 7.93
C SER A 124 -11.39 -9.89 6.67
N ILE A 125 -10.18 -9.88 6.09
CA ILE A 125 -9.87 -9.17 4.83
C ILE A 125 -10.52 -9.91 3.67
N LYS A 126 -10.36 -11.24 3.57
CA LYS A 126 -11.02 -12.07 2.57
C LYS A 126 -12.53 -11.83 2.54
N LYS A 127 -13.16 -11.93 3.72
CA LYS A 127 -14.60 -11.67 3.85
C LYS A 127 -15.00 -10.26 3.40
N PHE A 128 -14.16 -9.25 3.68
CA PHE A 128 -14.40 -7.89 3.22
C PHE A 128 -14.25 -7.77 1.70
N LEU A 129 -13.19 -8.32 1.12
CA LEU A 129 -12.93 -8.29 -0.33
C LEU A 129 -14.02 -9.02 -1.14
N GLU A 130 -14.62 -10.07 -0.57
CA GLU A 130 -15.75 -10.81 -1.16
C GLU A 130 -17.11 -10.09 -0.98
N SER A 131 -17.18 -9.02 -0.18
CA SER A 131 -18.40 -8.23 0.00
C SER A 131 -18.64 -7.26 -1.16
N GLU A 132 -19.86 -6.74 -1.31
CA GLU A 132 -20.19 -5.72 -2.31
C GLU A 132 -19.26 -4.50 -2.23
N ALA A 133 -18.92 -4.06 -1.01
CA ALA A 133 -18.01 -2.94 -0.80
C ALA A 133 -16.58 -3.25 -1.25
N GLY A 134 -16.10 -4.48 -1.01
CA GLY A 134 -14.74 -4.89 -1.38
C GLY A 134 -14.58 -5.19 -2.88
N MET A 135 -15.62 -5.72 -3.52
CA MET A 135 -15.63 -5.96 -4.97
C MET A 135 -15.66 -4.66 -5.79
N LYS A 136 -16.13 -3.55 -5.19
CA LYS A 136 -16.15 -2.26 -5.84
C LYS A 136 -14.73 -1.69 -5.96
N LYS A 137 -14.12 -1.85 -7.13
CA LYS A 137 -12.85 -1.19 -7.49
C LYS A 137 -13.14 0.25 -7.93
N GLY A 138 -12.71 1.21 -7.10
CA GLY A 138 -12.82 2.64 -7.37
C GLY A 138 -14.20 3.29 -7.09
N PRO A 139 -14.31 4.62 -7.24
CA PRO A 139 -13.23 5.54 -7.61
C PRO A 139 -12.13 5.61 -6.55
N PHE A 140 -10.87 5.71 -6.97
CA PHE A 140 -9.69 5.79 -6.10
C PHE A 140 -9.35 7.24 -5.72
N ASN A 141 -9.73 8.19 -6.57
CA ASN A 141 -9.53 9.61 -6.42
C ASN A 141 -10.88 10.35 -6.60
N ASN A 142 -10.90 11.65 -6.33
CA ASN A 142 -12.08 12.47 -6.54
C ASN A 142 -12.25 12.82 -8.03
N LYS A 143 -13.45 13.28 -8.41
CA LYS A 143 -13.94 13.52 -9.78
C LYS A 143 -13.03 14.37 -10.67
N ILE A 144 -12.19 15.23 -10.08
CA ILE A 144 -11.30 16.14 -10.82
C ILE A 144 -9.95 15.53 -11.17
N ALA A 145 -9.63 14.34 -10.64
CA ALA A 145 -8.40 13.65 -10.98
C ALA A 145 -8.44 13.18 -12.44
N GLN A 146 -7.26 13.10 -13.05
CA GLN A 146 -7.05 12.59 -14.40
C GLN A 146 -6.98 11.06 -14.44
N TRP A 147 -6.84 10.40 -13.29
CA TRP A 147 -6.89 8.94 -13.16
C TRP A 147 -7.61 8.51 -11.89
N GLY A 148 -8.42 7.46 -12.01
CA GLY A 148 -9.13 6.81 -10.89
C GLY A 148 -10.25 7.65 -10.27
N ASN A 149 -10.76 8.64 -10.99
CA ASN A 149 -11.85 9.53 -10.57
C ASN A 149 -13.25 8.89 -10.66
#